data_AF-A0A8D5ZMQ7-F1
#
_entry.id   AF-A0A8D5ZMQ7-F1
#
_cell.length_a   1.000
_cell.length_b   1.000
_cell.length_c   1.000
_cell.angle_alpha   90.00
_cell.angle_beta   90.00
_cell.angle_gamma   90.00
#
_symmetry.space_group_name_H-M   'P 1'
#
loop_
_entity.id
_entity.type
_entity.pdbx_description
1 polymer ?
#
loop_
_entity_poly.entity_id
_entity_poly.type
_entity_poly.pdbx_seq_one_letter_code
_entity_poly.pdbx_strand_id
1 'polypeptide(L)'
;MTLGDTPDTGYAVHALNAFYLDTVGKWVRLDARGNKPGVQAEFSIDEEKLAFPVRPEMDEINYPIIYARPQTSHVLKKHTNALEMYQYHLPTRL
;
A
#
# COMPACT_ATOMS: atom_id res chain seq x y z
N MET A 1 6.96 5.16 2.96
CA MET A 1 7.53 5.59 1.67
C MET A 1 7.63 7.10 1.66
N THR A 2 8.71 7.64 1.10
CA THR A 2 8.94 9.08 0.94
C THR A 2 8.66 9.51 -0.50
N LEU A 3 8.33 10.79 -0.72
CA LEU A 3 8.11 11.34 -2.06
C LEU A 3 9.42 11.49 -2.86
N GLY A 4 10.51 11.83 -2.17
CA GLY A 4 11.88 11.82 -2.68
C GLY A 4 12.79 10.93 -1.83
N ASP A 5 14.10 11.17 -1.91
CA ASP A 5 15.11 10.30 -1.28
C ASP A 5 15.12 10.39 0.26
N THR A 6 14.62 11.50 0.81
CA THR A 6 14.68 11.83 2.24
C THR A 6 13.31 12.20 2.82
N PRO A 7 13.05 11.98 4.13
CA PRO A 7 11.74 12.24 4.74
C PRO A 7 11.24 13.68 4.66
N ASP A 8 12.12 14.67 4.59
CA ASP A 8 11.78 16.10 4.46
C ASP A 8 11.05 16.44 3.16
N THR A 9 11.16 15.57 2.15
CA THR A 9 10.37 15.67 0.91
C THR A 9 8.91 15.26 1.09
N GLY A 10 8.55 14.74 2.26
CA GLY A 10 7.21 14.27 2.62
C GLY A 10 7.02 12.77 2.43
N TYR A 11 5.93 12.28 3.01
CA TYR A 11 5.53 10.88 2.95
C TYR A 11 4.53 10.63 1.82
N ALA A 12 4.59 9.40 1.30
CA ALA A 12 3.65 8.88 0.32
C ALA A 12 2.86 7.71 0.90
N VAL A 13 1.57 7.66 0.58
CA VAL A 13 0.73 6.48 0.81
C VAL A 13 0.86 5.55 -0.39
N HIS A 14 1.29 4.32 -0.13
CA HIS A 14 1.35 3.26 -1.14
C HIS A 14 0.26 2.22 -0.85
N ALA A 15 -0.61 1.97 -1.82
CA ALA A 15 -1.65 0.97 -1.71
C ALA A 15 -1.17 -0.38 -2.23
N LEU A 16 -1.51 -1.46 -1.52
CA LEU A 16 -1.30 -2.83 -1.94
C LEU A 16 -2.63 -3.44 -2.40
N ASN A 17 -2.53 -4.44 -3.27
CA ASN A 17 -3.68 -5.28 -3.61
C ASN A 17 -3.72 -6.47 -2.67
N ALA A 18 -4.92 -7.00 -2.42
CA ALA A 18 -5.09 -8.22 -1.64
C ALA A 18 -6.14 -9.12 -2.30
N PHE A 19 -5.90 -10.42 -2.29
CA PHE A 19 -6.84 -11.42 -2.77
C PHE A 19 -6.86 -12.64 -1.86
N TYR A 20 -7.97 -13.35 -1.84
CA TYR A 20 -8.11 -14.59 -1.09
C TYR A 20 -7.86 -15.76 -2.03
N LEU A 21 -6.97 -16.66 -1.63
CA LEU A 21 -6.66 -17.87 -2.40
C LEU A 21 -7.28 -19.08 -1.69
N ASP A 22 -8.45 -19.50 -2.20
CA ASP A 22 -9.28 -20.56 -1.59
C ASP A 22 -8.51 -21.89 -1.43
N THR A 23 -7.66 -22.24 -2.40
CA THR A 23 -6.92 -23.51 -2.42
C THR A 23 -5.93 -23.67 -1.26
N VAL A 24 -5.51 -22.55 -0.65
CA VAL A 24 -4.63 -22.52 0.53
C VAL A 24 -5.30 -21.87 1.75
N GLY A 25 -6.54 -21.40 1.61
CA GLY A 25 -7.30 -20.75 2.68
C GLY A 25 -6.66 -19.49 3.25
N LYS A 26 -5.98 -18.67 2.41
CA LYS A 26 -5.15 -17.54 2.86
C LYS A 26 -5.41 -16.27 2.06
N TRP A 27 -5.41 -15.12 2.75
CA TRP A 27 -5.27 -13.81 2.11
C TRP A 27 -3.82 -13.52 1.76
N VAL A 28 -3.57 -13.11 0.52
CA VAL A 28 -2.25 -12.70 0.04
C VAL A 28 -2.31 -11.24 -0.36
N ARG A 29 -1.39 -10.43 0.16
CA ARG A 29 -1.16 -9.05 -0.29
C ARG A 29 -0.04 -9.03 -1.32
N LEU A 30 -0.16 -8.16 -2.31
CA LEU A 30 0.81 -7.99 -3.38
C LEU A 30 1.01 -6.53 -3.74
N ASP A 31 2.23 -6.21 -4.11
CA ASP A 31 2.59 -4.92 -4.67
C ASP A 31 2.38 -4.94 -6.19
N ALA A 32 1.40 -4.19 -6.68
CA ALA A 32 1.02 -4.18 -8.09
C ALA A 32 2.10 -3.60 -9.02
N ARG A 33 3.16 -2.99 -8.47
CA ARG A 33 4.31 -2.52 -9.26
C ARG A 33 5.04 -3.67 -9.96
N GLY A 34 5.03 -4.86 -9.36
CA GLY A 34 5.67 -6.05 -9.88
C GLY A 34 7.19 -5.93 -10.03
N ASN A 35 7.77 -6.93 -10.69
CA ASN A 35 9.21 -7.04 -10.86
C ASN A 35 9.73 -6.23 -12.05
N LYS A 36 10.87 -5.58 -11.83
CA LYS A 36 11.69 -4.95 -12.87
C LYS A 36 13.16 -4.93 -12.44
N PRO A 37 14.13 -4.65 -13.33
CA PRO A 37 15.53 -4.55 -12.92
C PRO A 37 15.71 -3.63 -11.71
N GLY A 38 16.32 -4.16 -10.64
CA GLY A 38 16.51 -3.45 -9.37
C GLY A 38 15.30 -3.43 -8.42
N VAL A 39 14.19 -4.10 -8.76
CA VAL A 39 12.98 -4.20 -7.92
C VAL A 39 12.51 -5.64 -7.84
N GLN A 40 12.39 -6.15 -6.61
CA GLN A 40 11.94 -7.51 -6.31
C GLN A 40 10.63 -7.47 -5.53
N ALA A 41 9.53 -7.75 -6.22
CA ALA A 41 8.15 -7.72 -5.76
C ALA A 41 7.33 -8.88 -6.37
N GLU A 42 7.94 -10.04 -6.62
CA GLU A 42 7.25 -11.15 -7.27
C GLU A 42 6.15 -11.68 -6.38
N PHE A 43 5.12 -12.24 -7.03
CA PHE A 43 4.12 -12.99 -6.33
C PHE A 43 4.75 -14.16 -5.57
N SER A 44 4.42 -14.25 -4.28
CA SER A 44 4.77 -15.38 -3.41
C SER A 44 3.62 -15.64 -2.45
N ILE A 45 3.33 -16.92 -2.22
CA ILE A 45 2.32 -17.36 -1.25
C ILE A 45 2.89 -17.46 0.16
N ASP A 46 4.20 -17.61 0.29
CA ASP A 46 4.89 -17.87 1.55
C ASP A 46 5.26 -16.55 2.24
N GLU A 47 5.85 -15.63 1.48
CA GLU A 47 6.37 -14.35 1.98
C GLU A 47 5.83 -13.17 1.18
N GLU A 48 5.57 -12.06 1.86
CA GLU A 48 5.19 -10.81 1.20
C GLU A 48 6.43 -10.15 0.59
N LYS A 49 6.38 -9.83 -0.70
CA LYS A 49 7.46 -9.15 -1.43
C LYS A 49 6.99 -7.77 -1.86
N LEU A 50 7.60 -6.75 -1.28
CA LEU A 50 7.33 -5.34 -1.58
C LEU A 50 8.45 -4.78 -2.43
N ALA A 51 8.09 -3.98 -3.45
CA ALA A 51 9.08 -3.34 -4.31
C ALA A 51 10.03 -2.41 -3.53
N PHE A 52 9.54 -1.86 -2.42
CA PHE A 52 10.35 -1.11 -1.46
C PHE A 52 9.96 -1.56 -0.05
N PRO A 53 10.93 -1.95 0.79
CA PRO A 53 10.65 -2.32 2.17
C PRO A 53 10.19 -1.10 2.96
N VAL A 54 9.38 -1.35 3.99
CA VAL A 54 9.01 -0.33 4.96
C VAL A 54 10.22 -0.02 5.82
N ARG A 55 10.47 1.27 6.08
CA ARG A 55 11.58 1.80 6.89
C ARG A 55 11.07 2.41 8.19
N PRO A 56 10.86 1.63 9.27
CA PRO A 56 10.36 2.15 10.55
C PRO A 56 11.25 3.24 11.15
N GLU A 57 12.56 3.19 10.88
CA GLU A 57 13.54 4.20 11.29
C GLU A 57 13.32 5.57 10.62
N MET A 58 12.51 5.61 9.55
CA MET A 58 12.07 6.82 8.87
C MET A 58 10.58 7.09 9.13
N ASP A 59 10.01 6.57 10.22
CA ASP A 59 8.57 6.69 10.57
C ASP A 59 7.60 6.10 9.52
N GLU A 60 8.07 5.20 8.66
CA GLU A 60 7.19 4.51 7.73
C GLU A 60 6.39 3.40 8.44
N ILE A 61 5.09 3.33 8.15
CA ILE A 61 4.17 2.38 8.79
C ILE A 61 3.56 1.45 7.74
N ASN A 62 3.60 0.13 8.01
CA ASN A 62 2.83 -0.87 7.27
C ASN A 62 1.51 -1.14 7.99
N TYR A 63 0.39 -1.18 7.26
CA TYR A 63 -0.91 -1.56 7.79
C TYR A 63 -1.29 -2.96 7.26
N PRO A 64 -1.08 -4.03 8.03
CA PRO A 64 -1.23 -5.41 7.54
C PRO A 64 -2.70 -5.86 7.38
N ILE A 65 -3.64 -5.15 8.00
CA ILE A 65 -5.04 -5.56 8.06
C ILE A 65 -5.71 -5.39 6.70
N ILE A 66 -6.36 -6.45 6.23
CA ILE A 66 -7.20 -6.45 5.03
C ILE A 66 -8.65 -6.22 5.47
N TYR A 67 -9.21 -5.09 5.06
CA TYR A 67 -10.61 -4.76 5.31
C TYR A 67 -11.47 -5.17 4.12
N ALA A 68 -12.34 -6.16 4.30
CA ALA A 68 -13.32 -6.54 3.28
C ALA A 68 -14.32 -5.41 2.94
N ARG A 69 -14.50 -4.46 3.87
CA ARG A 69 -15.32 -3.25 3.71
C ARG A 69 -14.57 -2.04 4.24
N PRO A 70 -13.64 -1.45 3.46
CA PRO A 70 -12.83 -0.34 3.93
C PRO A 70 -13.65 0.97 3.98
N GLN A 71 -13.45 1.76 5.04
CA GLN A 71 -14.10 3.07 5.19
C GLN A 71 -13.70 4.06 4.10
N THR A 72 -12.53 3.88 3.49
CA THR A 72 -11.99 4.72 2.42
C THR A 72 -12.72 4.55 1.09
N SER A 73 -13.54 3.50 0.92
CA SER A 73 -14.20 3.19 -0.36
C SER A 73 -15.08 4.31 -0.91
N HIS A 74 -15.74 5.09 -0.05
CA HIS A 74 -16.55 6.23 -0.48
C HIS A 74 -15.67 7.38 -1.03
N VAL A 75 -14.59 7.71 -0.32
CA VAL A 75 -13.64 8.76 -0.72
C VAL A 75 -12.99 8.41 -2.07
N LEU A 76 -12.50 7.19 -2.22
CA LEU A 76 -11.86 6.73 -3.46
C LEU A 76 -12.79 6.78 -4.68
N LYS A 77 -14.11 6.59 -4.50
CA LYS A 77 -15.09 6.65 -5.59
C LYS A 77 -15.52 8.07 -5.93
N LYS A 78 -15.51 8.98 -4.95
CA LYS A 78 -16.04 10.33 -5.09
C LYS A 78 -15.04 11.29 -5.74
N HIS A 79 -13.74 11.08 -5.51
CA HIS A 79 -12.69 11.99 -5.95
C HIS A 79 -11.96 11.45 -7.19
N THR A 80 -11.78 12.30 -8.21
CA THR A 80 -11.04 11.97 -9.44
C THR A 80 -9.64 12.58 -9.48
N ASN A 81 -9.34 13.50 -8.54
CA ASN A 81 -8.01 14.08 -8.36
C ASN A 81 -7.33 13.43 -7.15
N ALA A 82 -6.29 12.64 -7.40
CA ALA A 82 -5.59 11.89 -6.35
C ALA A 82 -4.86 12.79 -5.35
N LEU A 83 -4.30 13.92 -5.80
CA LEU A 83 -3.55 14.83 -4.92
C LEU A 83 -4.48 15.55 -3.95
N GLU A 84 -5.63 16.03 -4.45
CA GLU A 84 -6.67 16.67 -3.64
C GLU A 84 -7.30 15.69 -2.65
N MET A 85 -7.64 14.49 -3.12
CA MET A 85 -8.15 13.39 -2.29
C MET A 85 -7.20 13.07 -1.13
N TYR A 86 -5.92 12.90 -1.44
CA TYR A 86 -4.88 12.58 -0.46
C TYR A 86 -4.72 13.69 0.59
N GLN A 87 -4.69 14.95 0.16
CA GLN A 87 -4.43 16.08 1.04
C GLN A 87 -5.59 16.40 1.99
N TYR A 88 -6.84 16.17 1.56
CA TYR A 88 -8.01 16.73 2.26
C TYR A 88 -9.09 15.72 2.62
N HIS A 89 -9.15 14.55 1.99
CA HIS A 89 -10.34 13.69 2.06
C HIS A 89 -10.09 12.28 2.59
N LEU A 90 -8.84 11.80 2.59
CA LEU A 90 -8.53 10.53 3.22
C LEU A 90 -8.68 10.63 4.76
N PRO A 91 -9.21 9.59 5.42
CA PRO A 91 -9.31 9.57 6.87
C PRO A 91 -7.91 9.57 7.49
N THR A 92 -7.73 10.31 8.57
CA THR A 92 -6.45 10.41 9.29
C THR A 92 -6.19 9.24 10.24
N ARG A 93 -7.16 8.31 10.36
CA ARG A 93 -7.10 7.10 11.18
C ARG A 93 -7.91 5.98 10.50
N LEU A 94 -7.45 4.74 10.65
CA LEU A 94 -8.14 3.53 10.19
C LEU A 94 -9.09 2.97 11.26
#